data_AF-A0A4Y7NKP1-F1
#
_entry.id   AF-A0A4Y7NKP1-F1
#
_cell.length_a   1.000
_cell.length_b   1.000
_cell.length_c   1.000
_cell.angle_alpha   90.00
_cell.angle_beta   90.00
_cell.angle_gamma   90.00
#
_symmetry.space_group_name_H-M   'P 1'
#
loop_
_entity.id
_entity.type
_entity.pdbx_description
1 polymer ?
#
loop_
_entity_poly.entity_id
_entity_poly.type
_entity_poly.pdbx_seq_one_letter_code
_entity_poly.pdbx_strand_id
1 'polypeptide(L)'
;MAETEIRMERRNRPGTKSLEFYHWPEEMFEEMDSTLAVQQYIQQMIRKDFTAVDEILKAPDSQDEGVWKYEHLRQFCMELNGIAVKLQNECHPESCTQMTATDQWIFLCAAHKTPKECPAIDYTRHTLDGAACLLNSNKYFPSRISIKESSVAKLGSVCRRVYRIFSHAFFHHRVLFDEFENETYLCRRFTEFVMKYNLMSKEILIVPILEESDSNNISSLPSESEA
;
A
#
# COMPACT_ATOMS: atom_id res chain seq x y z
N MET A 1 -6.90 32.93 32.36
CA MET A 1 -5.60 32.58 31.74
C MET A 1 -5.94 31.61 30.62
N ALA A 2 -5.77 32.02 29.37
CA ALA A 2 -5.97 31.09 28.25
C ALA A 2 -4.77 30.16 28.22
N GLU A 3 -4.98 28.89 28.56
CA GLU A 3 -4.01 27.84 28.26
C GLU A 3 -3.80 27.88 26.74
N THR A 4 -2.56 28.20 26.33
CA THR A 4 -2.20 28.11 24.93
C THR A 4 -2.13 26.62 24.64
N GLU A 5 -3.17 26.06 23.99
CA GLU A 5 -3.12 24.71 23.44
C GLU A 5 -1.86 24.61 22.58
N ILE A 6 -0.85 23.88 23.07
CA ILE A 6 0.35 23.60 22.31
C ILE A 6 -0.06 22.56 21.28
N ARG A 7 -0.49 23.01 20.10
CA ARG A 7 -0.77 22.14 18.97
C ARG A 7 0.48 21.34 18.64
N MET A 8 0.37 20.02 18.65
CA MET A 8 1.50 19.14 18.38
C MET A 8 1.88 19.21 16.89
N GLU A 9 3.00 19.86 16.58
CA GLU A 9 3.51 19.93 15.21
C GLU A 9 4.33 18.68 14.86
N ARG A 10 3.81 17.83 13.98
CA ARG A 10 4.53 16.71 13.37
C ARG A 10 5.54 17.20 12.33
N ARG A 11 6.67 17.74 12.81
CA ARG A 11 7.74 18.32 11.97
C ARG A 11 9.12 17.81 12.38
N ASN A 12 9.89 17.33 11.42
CA ASN A 12 11.33 17.10 11.62
C ASN A 12 12.05 18.44 11.56
N ARG A 13 12.87 18.75 12.57
CA ARG A 13 13.64 20.00 12.62
C ARG A 13 14.91 19.88 11.76
N PRO A 14 15.46 20.99 11.25
CA PRO A 14 16.78 20.96 10.62
C PRO A 14 17.80 20.32 11.58
N GLY A 15 18.53 19.32 11.10
CA GLY A 15 19.51 18.58 11.90
C GLY A 15 18.95 17.39 12.71
N THR A 16 17.66 17.05 12.59
CA THR A 16 17.10 15.82 13.18
C THR A 16 17.87 14.59 12.66
N LYS A 17 18.36 13.76 13.58
CA LYS A 17 19.09 12.53 13.24
C LYS A 17 18.17 11.55 12.53
N SER A 18 18.73 10.69 11.69
CA SER A 18 17.94 9.65 10.99
C SER A 18 17.15 8.76 11.97
N LEU A 19 17.70 8.47 13.15
CA LEU A 19 17.04 7.67 14.19
C LEU A 19 15.84 8.37 14.86
N GLU A 20 15.82 9.71 14.84
CA GLU A 20 14.77 10.54 15.42
C GLU A 20 13.78 11.04 14.36
N PHE A 21 14.03 10.69 13.10
CA PHE A 21 13.24 11.15 11.97
C PHE A 21 11.84 10.52 12.02
N TYR A 22 10.79 11.35 11.98
CA TYR A 22 9.40 10.92 12.13
C TYR A 22 9.04 10.32 13.49
N HIS A 23 9.88 10.46 14.51
CA HIS A 23 9.63 10.00 15.87
C HIS A 23 8.81 11.02 16.67
N TRP A 24 7.60 11.30 16.19
CA TRP A 24 6.66 12.20 16.88
C TRP A 24 5.83 11.44 17.92
N PRO A 25 5.37 12.10 18.99
CA PRO A 25 4.46 11.47 19.94
C PRO A 25 3.17 10.99 19.28
N GLU A 26 2.62 9.89 19.79
CA GLU A 26 1.31 9.38 19.36
C GLU A 26 0.20 10.35 19.78
N GLU A 27 -0.81 10.46 18.92
CA GLU A 27 -2.00 11.30 19.12
C GLU A 27 -3.23 10.47 18.77
N MET A 28 -4.34 10.71 19.48
CA MET A 28 -5.62 10.09 19.13
C MET A 28 -6.14 10.69 17.82
N PHE A 29 -6.88 9.90 17.04
CA PHE A 29 -7.37 10.34 15.73
C PHE A 29 -8.28 11.58 15.86
N GLU A 30 -9.08 11.64 16.92
CA GLU A 30 -10.01 12.72 17.22
C GLU A 30 -9.32 14.05 17.56
N GLU A 31 -8.08 13.98 18.03
CA GLU A 31 -7.27 15.16 18.38
C GLU A 31 -6.50 15.71 17.17
N MET A 32 -6.40 14.94 16.08
CA MET A 32 -5.70 15.36 14.86
C MET A 32 -6.49 16.41 14.08
N ASP A 33 -6.30 17.68 14.42
CA ASP A 33 -6.86 18.80 13.66
C ASP A 33 -5.99 19.11 12.43
N SER A 34 -6.16 18.33 11.36
CA SER A 34 -5.42 18.49 10.10
C SER A 34 -6.17 17.94 8.90
N THR A 35 -6.05 18.59 7.74
CA THR A 35 -6.53 18.05 6.45
C THR A 35 -5.80 16.77 6.03
N LEU A 36 -4.71 16.44 6.71
CA LEU A 36 -3.90 15.23 6.54
C LEU A 36 -4.07 14.23 7.69
N ALA A 37 -5.05 14.41 8.58
CA ALA A 37 -5.24 13.56 9.77
C ALA A 37 -5.25 12.06 9.43
N VAL A 38 -6.01 11.65 8.41
CA VAL A 38 -6.05 10.24 7.96
C VAL A 38 -4.68 9.73 7.51
N GLN A 39 -3.96 10.51 6.71
CA GLN A 39 -2.60 10.16 6.28
C GLN A 39 -1.66 10.04 7.49
N GLN A 40 -1.73 11.01 8.42
CA GLN A 40 -0.89 11.06 9.61
C GLN A 40 -1.16 9.89 10.55
N TYR A 41 -2.43 9.51 10.72
CA TYR A 41 -2.86 8.37 11.50
C TYR A 41 -2.38 7.05 10.92
N ILE A 42 -2.59 6.82 9.62
CA ILE A 42 -2.10 5.62 8.93
C ILE A 42 -0.57 5.49 9.11
N GLN A 43 0.17 6.58 8.89
CA GLN A 43 1.62 6.58 9.06
C GLN A 43 2.07 6.38 10.51
N GLN A 44 1.30 6.87 11.49
CA GLN A 44 1.55 6.62 12.91
C GLN A 44 1.35 5.14 13.23
N MET A 45 0.25 4.53 12.79
CA MET A 45 -0.03 3.11 13.02
C MET A 45 1.03 2.21 12.39
N ILE A 46 1.45 2.50 11.14
CA ILE A 46 2.53 1.75 10.47
C ILE A 46 3.85 1.88 11.24
N ARG A 47 4.19 3.07 11.74
CA ARG A 47 5.43 3.29 12.51
C ARG A 47 5.41 2.65 13.89
N LYS A 48 4.23 2.58 14.51
CA LYS A 48 4.02 1.96 15.81
C LYS A 48 4.29 0.46 15.74
N ASP A 49 3.63 -0.20 14.79
CA ASP A 49 3.83 -1.61 14.49
C ASP A 49 3.35 -1.91 13.07
N PHE A 50 4.30 -2.09 12.13
CA PHE A 50 3.97 -2.38 10.74
C PHE A 50 3.41 -3.80 10.55
N THR A 51 3.59 -4.69 11.53
CA THR A 51 3.11 -6.08 11.49
C THR A 51 1.65 -6.21 11.95
N ALA A 52 1.13 -5.23 12.69
CA ALA A 52 -0.25 -5.16 13.16
C ALA A 52 -1.22 -4.74 12.03
N VAL A 53 -1.32 -5.55 10.98
CA VAL A 53 -2.08 -5.23 9.76
C VAL A 53 -3.56 -4.93 10.06
N ASP A 54 -4.20 -5.75 10.90
CA ASP A 54 -5.61 -5.56 11.28
C ASP A 54 -5.84 -4.20 11.95
N GLU A 55 -4.93 -3.76 12.82
CA GLU A 55 -5.02 -2.47 13.50
C GLU A 55 -4.79 -1.32 12.53
N ILE A 56 -3.79 -1.43 11.64
CA ILE A 56 -3.49 -0.40 10.63
C ILE A 56 -4.67 -0.20 9.68
N LEU A 57 -5.36 -1.28 9.30
CA LEU A 57 -6.49 -1.23 8.37
C LEU A 57 -7.84 -0.95 9.05
N LYS A 58 -7.89 -0.80 10.38
CA LYS A 58 -9.10 -0.47 11.12
C LYS A 58 -9.35 1.05 11.05
N ALA A 59 -10.35 1.43 10.25
CA ALA A 59 -10.81 2.81 10.17
C ALA A 59 -11.43 3.26 11.51
N PRO A 60 -11.20 4.51 11.95
CA PRO A 60 -11.96 5.13 13.03
C PRO A 60 -13.45 5.19 12.72
N ASP A 61 -14.32 5.09 13.73
CA ASP A 61 -15.77 4.88 13.56
C ASP A 61 -16.47 6.01 12.77
N SER A 62 -15.96 7.24 12.85
CA SER A 62 -16.52 8.43 12.20
C SER A 62 -15.93 8.72 10.81
N GLN A 63 -14.98 7.91 10.34
CA GLN A 63 -14.21 8.20 9.14
C GLN A 63 -14.92 7.73 7.87
N ASP A 64 -15.00 8.62 6.86
CA ASP A 64 -15.50 8.28 5.54
C ASP A 64 -14.63 7.19 4.88
N GLU A 65 -15.28 6.11 4.44
CA GLU A 65 -14.61 4.95 3.84
C GLU A 65 -13.92 5.31 2.51
N GLY A 66 -14.49 6.25 1.74
CA GLY A 66 -13.90 6.73 0.48
C GLY A 66 -12.56 7.43 0.70
N VAL A 67 -12.49 8.32 1.70
CA VAL A 67 -11.25 8.96 2.16
C VAL A 67 -10.26 7.92 2.68
N TRP A 68 -10.73 6.98 3.50
CA TRP A 68 -9.88 5.92 4.08
C TRP A 68 -9.21 5.07 2.99
N LYS A 69 -9.99 4.57 2.03
CA LYS A 69 -9.50 3.82 0.87
C LYS A 69 -8.49 4.62 0.04
N TYR A 70 -8.80 5.90 -0.17
CA TYR A 70 -7.96 6.80 -0.97
C TYR A 70 -6.60 7.06 -0.30
N GLU A 71 -6.56 7.41 0.99
CA GLU A 71 -5.30 7.69 1.69
C GLU A 71 -4.47 6.43 1.90
N HIS A 72 -5.08 5.26 2.16
CA HIS A 72 -4.34 4.00 2.16
C HIS A 72 -3.71 3.72 0.80
N LEU A 73 -4.44 3.90 -0.30
CA LEU A 73 -3.87 3.67 -1.64
C LEU A 73 -2.72 4.63 -1.94
N ARG A 74 -2.79 5.88 -1.50
CA ARG A 74 -1.65 6.82 -1.61
C ARG A 74 -0.47 6.35 -0.79
N GLN A 75 -0.71 5.89 0.43
CA GLN A 75 0.32 5.36 1.32
C GLN A 75 1.00 4.13 0.72
N PHE A 76 0.24 3.16 0.17
CA PHE A 76 0.79 2.01 -0.55
C PHE A 76 1.65 2.43 -1.74
N CYS A 77 1.19 3.37 -2.58
CA CYS A 77 1.99 3.88 -3.70
C CYS A 77 3.29 4.54 -3.23
N MET A 78 3.25 5.23 -2.09
CA MET A 78 4.42 5.89 -1.52
C MET A 78 5.46 4.87 -1.04
N GLU A 79 5.05 3.86 -0.27
CA GLU A 79 5.92 2.80 0.24
C GLU A 79 6.44 1.88 -0.87
N LEU A 80 5.64 1.64 -1.91
CA LEU A 80 6.05 0.86 -3.08
C LEU A 80 7.18 1.53 -3.88
N ASN A 81 7.45 2.83 -3.71
CA ASN A 81 8.67 3.41 -4.26
C ASN A 81 9.94 2.75 -3.66
N GLY A 82 9.87 2.24 -2.43
CA GLY A 82 10.96 1.50 -1.81
C GLY A 82 11.34 0.25 -2.61
N ILE A 83 10.36 -0.58 -2.99
CA ILE A 83 10.64 -1.76 -3.82
C ILE A 83 11.12 -1.36 -5.22
N ALA A 84 10.58 -0.28 -5.80
CA ALA A 84 11.01 0.21 -7.11
C ALA A 84 12.47 0.65 -7.13
N VAL A 85 12.94 1.29 -6.05
CA VAL A 85 14.35 1.66 -5.88
C VAL A 85 15.23 0.41 -5.75
N LYS A 86 14.83 -0.60 -4.96
CA LYS A 86 15.58 -1.86 -4.87
C LYS A 86 15.64 -2.55 -6.25
N LEU A 87 14.50 -2.64 -6.95
CA LEU A 87 14.40 -3.24 -8.28
C LEU A 87 15.26 -2.53 -9.33
N GLN A 88 15.51 -1.23 -9.20
CA GLN A 88 16.35 -0.50 -10.15
C GLN A 88 17.78 -1.06 -10.25
N ASN A 89 18.27 -1.73 -9.20
CA ASN A 89 19.60 -2.32 -9.18
C ASN A 89 19.68 -3.73 -9.79
N GLU A 90 18.55 -4.45 -9.90
CA GLU A 90 18.51 -5.86 -10.30
C GLU A 90 17.61 -6.16 -11.50
N CYS A 91 16.54 -5.38 -11.69
CA CYS A 91 15.57 -5.54 -12.76
C CYS A 91 16.01 -4.71 -13.96
N HIS A 92 16.58 -5.39 -14.96
CA HIS A 92 17.09 -4.77 -16.17
C HIS A 92 16.21 -5.07 -17.38
N PRO A 93 16.15 -4.17 -18.38
CA PRO A 93 15.37 -4.40 -19.60
C PRO A 93 15.75 -5.65 -20.37
N GLU A 94 16.98 -6.14 -20.23
CA GLU A 94 17.49 -7.34 -20.87
C GLU A 94 17.01 -8.63 -20.18
N SER A 95 16.87 -8.63 -18.85
CA SER A 95 16.41 -9.77 -18.07
C SER A 95 14.88 -9.84 -17.99
N CYS A 96 14.25 -8.68 -17.80
CA CYS A 96 12.81 -8.52 -17.61
C CYS A 96 12.25 -7.65 -18.74
N THR A 97 12.31 -8.17 -19.96
CA THR A 97 11.91 -7.48 -21.21
C THR A 97 10.44 -7.11 -21.26
N GLN A 98 9.60 -7.81 -20.49
CA GLN A 98 8.16 -7.62 -20.39
C GLN A 98 7.71 -7.67 -18.93
N MET A 99 6.59 -7.00 -18.63
CA MET A 99 5.95 -7.07 -17.32
C MET A 99 5.11 -8.34 -17.19
N THR A 100 5.68 -9.37 -16.58
CA THR A 100 5.03 -10.66 -16.30
C THR A 100 5.08 -10.99 -14.81
N ALA A 101 4.20 -11.88 -14.39
CA ALA A 101 4.28 -12.55 -13.08
C ALA A 101 4.38 -14.08 -13.24
N THR A 102 3.73 -14.63 -14.26
CA THR A 102 3.86 -16.03 -14.67
C THR A 102 3.99 -16.08 -16.19
N ASP A 103 4.42 -17.22 -16.74
CA ASP A 103 4.58 -17.41 -18.18
C ASP A 103 3.26 -17.40 -18.99
N GLN A 104 2.12 -17.31 -18.30
CA GLN A 104 0.80 -17.40 -18.93
C GLN A 104 0.27 -16.05 -19.43
N TRP A 105 0.65 -14.94 -18.78
CA TRP A 105 0.02 -13.63 -19.03
C TRP A 105 1.04 -12.49 -19.02
N ILE A 106 0.93 -11.62 -20.01
CA ILE A 106 1.71 -10.38 -20.11
C ILE A 106 0.83 -9.19 -19.68
N PHE A 107 1.37 -8.35 -18.81
CA PHE A 107 0.69 -7.13 -18.39
C PHE A 107 1.04 -5.96 -19.32
N LEU A 108 0.05 -5.52 -20.12
CA LEU A 108 0.21 -4.35 -20.97
C LEU A 108 0.20 -3.04 -20.16
N CYS A 109 1.06 -2.11 -20.53
CA CYS A 109 1.25 -0.82 -19.89
C CYS A 109 0.20 0.20 -20.37
N ALA A 110 -0.56 0.76 -19.43
CA ALA A 110 -1.63 1.73 -19.70
C ALA A 110 -1.15 3.19 -19.79
N ALA A 111 0.15 3.46 -19.63
CA ALA A 111 0.70 4.82 -19.77
C ALA A 111 0.77 5.30 -21.23
N HIS A 112 0.56 4.39 -22.18
CA HIS A 112 0.59 4.67 -23.61
C HIS A 112 -0.82 4.80 -24.17
N LYS A 113 -0.97 5.58 -25.26
CA LYS A 113 -2.27 5.78 -25.95
C LYS A 113 -2.93 4.45 -26.31
N THR A 114 -2.13 3.51 -26.81
CA THR A 114 -2.52 2.12 -27.02
C THR A 114 -1.70 1.28 -26.04
N PRO A 115 -2.33 0.45 -25.19
CA PRO A 115 -1.61 -0.41 -24.27
C PRO A 115 -0.58 -1.25 -25.02
N LYS A 116 0.67 -1.22 -24.54
CA LYS A 116 1.78 -1.94 -25.14
C LYS A 116 2.65 -2.59 -24.08
N GLU A 117 3.49 -3.52 -24.52
CA GLU A 117 4.51 -4.15 -23.68
C GLU A 117 5.58 -3.13 -23.29
N CYS A 118 6.06 -3.26 -22.07
CA CYS A 118 7.19 -2.50 -21.53
C CYS A 118 8.06 -3.45 -20.72
N PRO A 119 9.38 -3.20 -20.68
CA PRO A 119 10.25 -3.79 -19.67
C PRO A 119 9.66 -3.62 -18.27
N ALA A 120 9.84 -4.61 -17.40
CA ALA A 120 9.17 -4.63 -16.10
C ALA A 120 9.55 -3.42 -15.22
N ILE A 121 10.81 -2.99 -15.27
CA ILE A 121 11.27 -1.79 -14.56
C ILE A 121 10.60 -0.52 -15.08
N ASP A 122 10.41 -0.38 -16.40
CA ASP A 122 9.73 0.76 -17.00
C ASP A 122 8.23 0.72 -16.73
N TYR A 123 7.63 -0.47 -16.76
CA TYR A 123 6.24 -0.66 -16.34
C TYR A 123 6.02 -0.21 -14.90
N THR A 124 6.93 -0.58 -14.00
CA THR A 124 6.90 -0.21 -12.57
C THR A 124 6.93 1.30 -12.41
N ARG A 125 7.87 1.99 -13.07
CA ARG A 125 7.96 3.46 -13.09
C ARG A 125 6.69 4.11 -13.63
N HIS A 126 6.26 3.71 -14.83
CA HIS A 126 5.04 4.24 -15.45
C HIS A 126 3.78 4.03 -14.59
N THR A 127 3.70 2.91 -13.87
CA THR A 127 2.57 2.61 -12.99
C THR A 127 2.57 3.50 -11.76
N LEU A 128 3.71 3.66 -11.10
CA LEU A 128 3.87 4.52 -9.93
C LEU A 128 3.65 6.00 -10.28
N ASP A 129 4.24 6.47 -11.38
CA ASP A 129 4.05 7.84 -11.88
C ASP A 129 2.58 8.09 -12.26
N GLY A 130 1.95 7.12 -12.93
CA GLY A 130 0.54 7.19 -13.32
C GLY A 130 -0.39 7.20 -12.11
N ALA A 131 -0.09 6.41 -11.07
CA ALA A 131 -0.83 6.39 -9.81
C ALA A 131 -0.67 7.72 -9.06
N ALA A 132 0.56 8.24 -8.95
CA ALA A 132 0.84 9.54 -8.33
C ALA A 132 0.14 10.68 -9.07
N CYS A 133 0.19 10.71 -10.41
CA CYS A 133 -0.52 11.71 -11.22
C CYS A 133 -2.03 11.65 -11.02
N LEU A 134 -2.62 10.45 -11.00
CA LEU A 134 -4.06 10.28 -10.83
C LEU A 134 -4.51 10.67 -9.43
N LEU A 135 -3.86 10.15 -8.39
CA LEU A 135 -4.26 10.34 -7.00
C LEU A 135 -4.03 11.79 -6.52
N ASN A 136 -3.08 12.52 -7.11
CA ASN A 136 -2.87 13.94 -6.80
C ASN A 136 -3.57 14.89 -7.80
N SER A 137 -4.41 14.38 -8.70
CA SER A 137 -5.11 15.20 -9.69
C SER A 137 -6.33 15.89 -9.09
N ASN A 138 -6.33 17.23 -9.04
CA ASN A 138 -7.49 18.03 -8.64
C ASN A 138 -8.74 17.79 -9.50
N LYS A 139 -8.58 17.25 -10.72
CA LYS A 139 -9.72 16.88 -11.59
C LYS A 139 -10.50 15.69 -11.04
N TYR A 140 -9.80 14.73 -10.45
CA TYR A 140 -10.36 13.46 -9.99
C TYR A 140 -10.51 13.41 -8.47
N PHE A 141 -9.55 13.98 -7.74
CA PHE A 141 -9.53 14.06 -6.29
C PHE A 141 -9.35 15.53 -5.87
N PRO A 142 -10.42 16.36 -5.97
CA PRO A 142 -10.34 17.79 -5.66
C PRO A 142 -10.20 18.08 -4.17
N SER A 143 -10.46 17.10 -3.31
CA SER A 143 -10.38 17.21 -1.86
C SER A 143 -9.78 15.92 -1.30
N ARG A 144 -9.11 16.03 -0.15
CA ARG A 144 -8.59 14.90 0.63
C ARG A 144 -9.47 14.51 1.82
N ILE A 145 -10.41 15.39 2.18
CA ILE A 145 -11.34 15.19 3.30
C ILE A 145 -12.72 14.71 2.83
N SER A 146 -13.00 14.78 1.53
CA SER A 146 -14.26 14.33 0.95
C SER A 146 -14.00 13.78 -0.45
N ILE A 147 -14.20 12.48 -0.63
CA ILE A 147 -13.97 11.78 -1.89
C ILE A 147 -15.31 11.47 -2.55
N LYS A 148 -15.45 11.82 -3.84
CA LYS A 148 -16.65 11.48 -4.62
C LYS A 148 -16.66 9.99 -4.93
N GLU A 149 -17.84 9.38 -4.92
CA GLU A 149 -18.02 7.96 -5.26
C GLU A 149 -17.46 7.60 -6.66
N SER A 150 -17.64 8.49 -7.64
CA SER A 150 -17.08 8.31 -8.99
C SER A 150 -15.55 8.30 -9.04
N SER A 151 -14.89 8.82 -8.00
CA SER A 151 -13.44 8.77 -7.82
C SER A 151 -13.02 7.50 -7.08
N VAL A 152 -13.81 7.03 -6.11
CA VAL A 152 -13.61 5.73 -5.43
C VAL A 152 -13.62 4.58 -6.46
N ALA A 153 -14.53 4.62 -7.43
CA ALA A 153 -14.59 3.63 -8.51
C ALA A 153 -13.28 3.47 -9.32
N LYS A 154 -12.39 4.48 -9.30
CA LYS A 154 -11.09 4.42 -9.99
C LYS A 154 -10.02 3.70 -9.19
N LEU A 155 -10.16 3.61 -7.87
CA LEU A 155 -9.16 3.03 -6.96
C LEU A 155 -8.85 1.58 -7.31
N GLY A 156 -9.87 0.77 -7.64
CA GLY A 156 -9.67 -0.63 -8.02
C GLY A 156 -8.77 -0.81 -9.25
N SER A 157 -8.84 0.11 -10.22
CA SER A 157 -7.96 0.06 -11.43
C SER A 157 -6.50 0.36 -11.11
N VAL A 158 -6.25 1.19 -10.09
CA VAL A 158 -4.90 1.49 -9.60
C VAL A 158 -4.40 0.31 -8.76
N CYS A 159 -5.24 -0.24 -7.88
CA CYS A 159 -4.91 -1.41 -7.07
C CYS A 159 -4.44 -2.58 -7.94
N ARG A 160 -5.19 -2.93 -9.00
CA ARG A 160 -4.79 -4.00 -9.92
C ARG A 160 -3.43 -3.77 -10.59
N ARG A 161 -3.09 -2.52 -10.89
CA ARG A 161 -1.80 -2.18 -11.52
C ARG A 161 -0.65 -2.22 -10.52
N VAL A 162 -0.88 -1.69 -9.32
CA VAL A 162 0.05 -1.79 -8.19
C VAL A 162 0.34 -3.24 -7.84
N TYR A 163 -0.70 -4.09 -7.80
CA TYR A 163 -0.54 -5.50 -7.47
C TYR A 163 0.37 -6.26 -8.43
N ARG A 164 0.38 -5.89 -9.72
CA ARG A 164 1.28 -6.50 -10.71
C ARG A 164 2.75 -6.29 -10.35
N ILE A 165 3.10 -5.16 -9.73
CA ILE A 165 4.47 -4.88 -9.27
C ILE A 165 4.85 -5.87 -8.17
N PHE A 166 3.96 -6.10 -7.20
CA PHE A 166 4.18 -7.13 -6.17
C PHE A 166 4.34 -8.52 -6.78
N SER A 167 3.44 -8.91 -7.69
CA SER A 167 3.53 -10.22 -8.34
C SER A 167 4.83 -10.39 -9.12
N HIS A 168 5.24 -9.37 -9.89
CA HIS A 168 6.51 -9.41 -10.61
C HIS A 168 7.71 -9.55 -9.68
N ALA A 169 7.76 -8.74 -8.61
CA ALA A 169 8.82 -8.83 -7.61
C ALA A 169 8.85 -10.21 -6.94
N PHE A 170 7.69 -10.78 -6.59
CA PHE A 170 7.61 -12.10 -5.96
C PHE A 170 8.15 -13.22 -6.87
N PHE A 171 7.70 -13.29 -8.13
CA PHE A 171 8.02 -14.42 -9.00
C PHE A 171 9.37 -14.31 -9.71
N HIS A 172 9.86 -13.08 -9.97
CA HIS A 172 11.12 -12.86 -10.69
C HIS A 172 12.26 -12.35 -9.81
N HIS A 173 11.97 -11.71 -8.68
CA HIS A 173 12.95 -11.10 -7.76
C HIS A 173 12.70 -11.53 -6.31
N ARG A 174 12.55 -12.84 -6.08
CA ARG A 174 12.08 -13.43 -4.82
C ARG A 174 12.84 -12.96 -3.58
N VAL A 175 14.18 -12.96 -3.62
CA VAL A 175 15.02 -12.57 -2.48
C VAL A 175 14.76 -11.12 -2.08
N LEU A 176 14.77 -10.21 -3.06
CA LEU A 176 14.47 -8.79 -2.86
C LEU A 176 13.05 -8.58 -2.31
N PHE A 177 12.07 -9.32 -2.84
CA PHE A 177 10.69 -9.27 -2.36
C PHE A 177 10.62 -9.71 -0.88
N ASP A 178 11.23 -10.84 -0.52
CA ASP A 178 11.18 -11.38 0.84
C ASP A 178 11.87 -10.43 1.84
N GLU A 179 13.04 -9.89 1.50
CA GLU A 179 13.70 -8.87 2.33
C GLU A 179 12.82 -7.64 2.54
N PHE A 180 12.23 -7.11 1.48
CA PHE A 180 11.36 -5.94 1.56
C PHE A 180 10.06 -6.22 2.32
N GLU A 181 9.45 -7.39 2.12
CA GLU A 181 8.21 -7.77 2.81
C GLU A 181 8.46 -8.00 4.29
N ASN A 182 9.56 -8.65 4.68
CA ASN A 182 9.94 -8.85 6.08
C ASN A 182 10.18 -7.52 6.83
N GLU A 183 10.59 -6.47 6.12
CA GLU A 183 10.83 -5.13 6.69
C GLU A 183 9.57 -4.27 6.76
N THR A 184 8.52 -4.56 5.98
CA THR A 184 7.42 -3.59 5.74
C THR A 184 6.00 -4.16 5.83
N TYR A 185 5.82 -5.47 5.64
CA TYR A 185 4.54 -6.15 5.48
C TYR A 185 3.63 -5.50 4.41
N LEU A 186 4.24 -4.85 3.41
CA LEU A 186 3.52 -3.99 2.49
C LEU A 186 2.58 -4.78 1.59
N CYS A 187 3.04 -5.88 1.01
CA CYS A 187 2.23 -6.71 0.12
C CYS A 187 1.13 -7.43 0.90
N ARG A 188 1.40 -7.89 2.13
CA ARG A 188 0.39 -8.43 3.05
C ARG A 188 -0.69 -7.41 3.35
N ARG A 189 -0.30 -6.24 3.84
CA ARG A 189 -1.22 -5.14 4.17
C ARG A 189 -2.03 -4.70 2.96
N PHE A 190 -1.40 -4.65 1.78
CA PHE A 190 -2.10 -4.35 0.53
C PHE A 190 -3.14 -5.43 0.16
N THR A 191 -2.77 -6.71 0.28
CA THR A 191 -3.63 -7.85 -0.05
C THR A 191 -4.85 -7.90 0.86
N GLU A 192 -4.66 -7.75 2.17
CA GLU A 192 -5.75 -7.67 3.15
C GLU A 192 -6.64 -6.45 2.89
N PHE A 193 -6.05 -5.29 2.57
CA PHE A 193 -6.80 -4.08 2.23
C PHE A 193 -7.71 -4.25 1.00
N VAL A 194 -7.19 -4.79 -0.11
CA VAL A 194 -8.00 -4.94 -1.33
C VAL A 194 -9.10 -5.98 -1.17
N MET A 195 -8.88 -7.00 -0.33
CA MET A 195 -9.89 -8.00 0.02
C MET A 195 -10.97 -7.41 0.94
N LYS A 196 -10.56 -6.75 2.04
CA LYS A 196 -11.47 -6.12 3.01
C LYS A 196 -12.44 -5.14 2.35
N TYR A 197 -11.97 -4.41 1.34
CA TYR A 197 -12.74 -3.38 0.66
C TYR A 197 -13.25 -3.78 -0.73
N ASN A 198 -13.16 -5.07 -1.11
CA ASN A 198 -13.62 -5.61 -2.40
C ASN A 198 -13.10 -4.82 -3.62
N LEU A 199 -11.87 -4.31 -3.56
CA LEU A 199 -11.25 -3.54 -4.65
C LEU A 199 -10.71 -4.44 -5.77
N MET A 200 -10.47 -5.72 -5.45
CA MET A 200 -9.98 -6.76 -6.35
C MET A 200 -10.64 -8.10 -6.01
N SER A 201 -10.79 -8.97 -7.01
CA SER A 201 -11.25 -10.34 -6.79
C SER A 201 -10.10 -11.25 -6.34
N LYS A 202 -10.41 -12.23 -5.48
CA LYS A 202 -9.45 -13.20 -4.95
C LYS A 202 -8.68 -13.96 -6.05
N GLU A 203 -9.34 -14.23 -7.18
CA GLU A 203 -8.75 -14.94 -8.33
C GLU A 203 -7.57 -14.22 -8.98
N ILE A 204 -7.49 -12.89 -8.84
CA ILE A 204 -6.40 -12.09 -9.40
C ILE A 204 -5.19 -12.09 -8.43
N LEU A 205 -5.41 -12.45 -7.17
CA LEU A 205 -4.40 -12.45 -6.12
C LEU A 205 -3.60 -13.76 -6.14
N ILE A 206 -2.54 -13.77 -6.96
CA ILE A 206 -1.69 -14.95 -7.19
C ILE A 206 -0.51 -15.09 -6.21
N VAL A 207 -0.24 -14.06 -5.41
CA VAL A 207 0.83 -14.08 -4.40
C VAL A 207 0.26 -14.70 -3.11
N PRO A 208 0.80 -15.83 -2.62
CA PRO A 208 0.21 -16.63 -1.54
C PRO A 208 0.51 -16.04 -0.14
N ILE A 209 0.13 -14.79 0.11
CA ILE A 209 0.44 -14.12 1.39
C ILE A 209 -0.54 -14.47 2.51
N LEU A 210 -1.80 -14.72 2.16
CA LEU A 210 -2.84 -14.97 3.17
C LEU A 210 -2.84 -16.41 3.70
N GLU A 211 -2.24 -17.35 2.96
CA GLU A 211 -2.26 -18.80 3.29
C GLU A 211 -1.39 -19.16 4.51
N GLU A 212 -0.39 -18.35 4.84
CA GLU A 212 0.43 -18.54 6.04
C GLU A 212 -0.35 -18.23 7.35
N SER A 213 -1.37 -17.36 7.28
CA SER A 213 -2.23 -17.01 8.42
C SER A 213 -3.16 -18.16 8.83
N ASP A 214 -3.68 -18.91 7.85
CA ASP A 214 -4.60 -20.02 8.07
C ASP A 214 -3.88 -21.25 8.66
N SER A 215 -2.59 -21.40 8.38
CA SER A 215 -1.76 -22.51 8.90
C SER A 215 -1.52 -22.41 10.41
N ASN A 216 -1.49 -21.19 10.98
CA ASN A 216 -1.34 -20.96 12.42
C ASN A 216 -2.67 -21.07 13.20
N ASN A 217 -3.82 -21.13 12.53
CA ASN A 217 -5.14 -21.30 13.15
C ASN A 217 -5.63 -22.76 13.16
N ILE A 218 -4.92 -23.68 12.49
CA ILE A 218 -5.27 -25.12 12.42
C ILE A 218 -4.63 -25.94 13.56
N SER A 219 -3.79 -25.34 14.41
CA SER A 219 -3.21 -26.04 15.59
C SER A 219 -4.12 -26.09 16.82
N SER A 220 -5.38 -25.67 16.74
CA SER A 220 -6.33 -25.67 17.87
C SER A 220 -7.65 -26.39 17.60
N LEU A 221 -7.67 -27.44 16.77
CA LEU A 221 -8.77 -28.41 16.82
C LEU A 221 -8.44 -29.53 17.81
N PRO A 222 -9.29 -29.78 18.84
CA PRO A 222 -9.15 -30.96 19.68
C PRO A 222 -9.45 -32.20 18.84
N SER A 223 -8.57 -33.18 18.94
CA SER A 223 -8.84 -34.56 18.59
C SER A 223 -9.90 -35.14 19.52
N GLU A 224 -11.07 -35.46 18.99
CA GLU A 224 -11.98 -36.49 19.55
C GLU A 224 -12.38 -37.36 18.35
N SER A 225 -11.82 -38.54 18.10
CA SER A 225 -11.87 -39.82 18.84
C SER A 225 -13.29 -40.30 19.15
N GLU A 226 -13.73 -41.26 18.32
CA GLU A 226 -14.52 -42.46 18.67
C GLU A 226 -15.87 -42.29 19.41
N ALA A 227 -16.98 -42.50 18.69
CA ALA A 227 -18.00 -43.53 18.94
C ALA A 227 -19.16 -43.41 17.94
#